data_AF-A0A7V6LHZ0-F1
#
_entry.id   AF-A0A7V6LHZ0-F1
#
_cell.length_a   1.000
_cell.length_b   1.000
_cell.length_c   1.000
_cell.angle_alpha   90.00
_cell.angle_beta   90.00
_cell.angle_gamma   90.00
#
_symmetry.space_group_name_H-M   'P 1'
#
loop_
_entity.id
_entity.type
_entity.pdbx_description
1 polymer ?
#
loop_
_entity_poly.entity_id
_entity_poly.type
_entity_poly.pdbx_seq_one_letter_code
_entity_poly.pdbx_strand_id
1 'polypeptide(L)'
;MRHHRVEKWESRLDELLKQVDHALEDEYGHLFAVHPARPQRGVTANPQHDGLFRVTASFSPGFGSELGRGYVLQLDLVTLEKVPQAKLERIQKKAVSLIQDGLERVLPGRGLKVQRDGNVWKIVGDLSLKPIRAES
;
A
#
# COMPACT_ATOMS: atom_id res chain seq x y z
N MET A 1 -10.78 -19.81 11.00
CA MET A 1 -9.44 -19.74 11.60
C MET A 1 -8.46 -19.38 10.49
N ARG A 2 -7.87 -18.18 10.48
CA ARG A 2 -6.86 -17.80 9.49
C ARG A 2 -5.55 -18.53 9.85
N HIS A 3 -4.79 -18.95 8.84
CA HIS A 3 -3.55 -19.69 9.05
C HIS A 3 -2.44 -18.71 9.44
N HIS A 4 -1.71 -18.96 10.53
CA HIS A 4 -0.66 -18.09 11.12
C HIS A 4 0.33 -17.49 10.09
N ARG A 5 0.64 -18.22 9.03
CA ARG A 5 1.55 -17.74 7.97
C ARG A 5 0.93 -16.62 7.11
N VAL A 6 -0.39 -16.65 6.90
CA VAL A 6 -1.12 -15.57 6.22
C VAL A 6 -1.08 -14.33 7.08
N GLU A 7 -1.34 -14.47 8.38
CA GLU A 7 -1.33 -13.34 9.31
C GLU A 7 0.04 -12.67 9.35
N LYS A 8 1.13 -13.45 9.50
CA LYS A 8 2.50 -12.91 9.44
C LYS A 8 2.83 -12.21 8.12
N TRP A 9 2.36 -12.77 7.01
CA TRP A 9 2.53 -12.15 5.70
C TRP A 9 1.81 -10.79 5.64
N GLU A 10 0.53 -10.78 5.99
CA GLU A 10 -0.32 -9.60 5.96
C GLU A 10 0.19 -8.52 6.93
N SER A 11 0.65 -8.89 8.12
CA SER A 11 1.24 -7.93 9.07
C SER A 11 2.49 -7.25 8.51
N ARG A 12 3.40 -7.99 7.87
CA ARG A 12 4.62 -7.40 7.27
C ARG A 12 4.31 -6.50 6.09
N LEU A 13 3.32 -6.88 5.28
CA LEU A 13 2.86 -6.03 4.19
C LEU A 13 2.19 -4.77 4.74
N ASP A 14 1.31 -4.91 5.73
CA ASP A 14 0.64 -3.79 6.40
C ASP A 14 1.63 -2.80 7.03
N GLU A 15 2.67 -3.30 7.70
CA GLU A 15 3.77 -2.47 8.23
C GLU A 15 4.47 -1.67 7.14
N LEU A 16 4.76 -2.28 5.98
CA LEU A 16 5.32 -1.56 4.83
C LEU A 16 4.36 -0.47 4.35
N LEU A 17 3.08 -0.78 4.20
CA LEU A 17 2.09 0.19 3.70
C LEU A 17 1.91 1.36 4.67
N LYS A 18 1.95 1.13 5.99
CA LYS A 18 1.95 2.17 7.02
C LYS A 18 3.20 3.07 6.95
N GLN A 19 4.38 2.49 6.67
CA GLN A 19 5.60 3.28 6.47
C GLN A 19 5.50 4.17 5.23
N VAL A 20 4.93 3.65 4.14
CA VAL A 20 4.70 4.43 2.91
C VAL A 20 3.70 5.54 3.16
N ASP A 21 2.60 5.25 3.87
CA ASP A 21 1.60 6.24 4.28
C ASP A 21 2.26 7.41 5.03
N HIS A 22 3.05 7.12 6.07
CA HIS A 22 3.81 8.13 6.80
C HIS A 22 4.77 8.93 5.93
N ALA A 23 5.49 8.29 5.01
CA ALA A 23 6.40 8.99 4.10
C ALA A 23 5.65 9.97 3.18
N LEU A 24 4.46 9.60 2.70
CA LEU A 24 3.61 10.49 1.90
C LEU A 24 3.05 11.63 2.75
N GLU A 25 2.64 11.37 3.99
CA GLU A 25 2.20 12.39 4.93
C GLU A 25 3.31 13.42 5.22
N ASP A 26 4.54 12.96 5.45
CA ASP A 26 5.68 13.84 5.68
C ASP A 26 5.97 14.74 4.47
N GLU A 27 5.91 14.17 3.26
CA GLU A 27 6.26 14.89 2.04
C GLU A 27 5.13 15.79 1.53
N TYR A 28 3.88 15.36 1.66
CA TYR A 28 2.73 15.95 0.98
C TYR A 28 1.53 16.27 1.87
N GLY A 29 1.53 15.86 3.14
CA GLY A 29 0.38 16.00 4.05
C GLY A 29 -0.08 17.44 4.30
N HIS A 30 0.79 18.42 4.04
CA HIS A 30 0.52 19.85 4.18
C HIS A 30 0.02 20.51 2.88
N LEU A 31 -0.01 19.79 1.76
CA LEU A 31 -0.37 20.36 0.45
C LEU A 31 -1.88 20.51 0.24
N PHE A 32 -2.68 19.78 1.02
CA PHE A 32 -4.13 19.76 0.92
C PHE A 32 -4.74 19.61 2.32
N ALA A 33 -5.93 20.13 2.49
CA ALA A 33 -6.74 19.90 3.67
C ALA A 33 -7.23 18.45 3.70
N VAL A 34 -7.09 17.83 4.87
CA VAL A 34 -7.69 16.52 5.17
C VAL A 34 -9.22 16.66 5.12
N HIS A 35 -9.89 15.61 4.65
CA HIS A 35 -11.35 15.56 4.66
C HIS A 35 -11.91 15.86 6.08
N PRO A 36 -12.95 16.69 6.25
CA PRO A 36 -13.42 17.11 7.59
C PRO A 36 -13.83 15.96 8.52
N ALA A 37 -14.39 14.88 7.96
CA ALA A 37 -14.76 13.68 8.71
C ALA A 37 -13.59 12.73 9.01
N ARG A 38 -12.36 13.07 8.60
CA ARG A 38 -11.17 12.25 8.80
C ARG A 38 -10.32 12.85 9.93
N PRO A 39 -9.90 12.03 10.92
CA PRO A 39 -9.01 12.49 11.97
C PRO A 39 -7.69 13.00 11.42
N GLN A 40 -7.09 13.97 12.11
CA GLN A 40 -5.74 14.45 11.77
C GLN A 40 -4.71 13.35 12.00
N ARG A 41 -3.59 13.44 11.29
CA ARG A 41 -2.49 12.47 11.37
C ARG A 41 -2.09 12.20 12.82
N GLY A 42 -1.99 10.93 13.19
CA GLY A 42 -1.54 10.48 14.51
C GLY A 42 -2.61 10.55 15.61
N VAL A 43 -3.86 10.90 15.28
CA VAL A 43 -4.98 10.84 16.22
C VAL A 43 -5.44 9.40 16.45
N THR A 44 -5.26 8.51 15.47
CA THR A 44 -5.68 7.12 15.56
C THR A 44 -4.48 6.18 15.71
N ALA A 45 -4.73 4.97 16.20
CA ALA A 45 -3.69 3.94 16.32
C ALA A 45 -3.29 3.33 14.96
N ASN A 46 -4.08 3.53 13.90
CA ASN A 46 -3.76 3.07 12.54
C ASN A 46 -3.67 4.25 11.58
N PRO A 47 -2.48 4.62 11.08
CA PRO A 47 -2.33 5.80 10.22
C PRO A 47 -3.17 5.73 8.93
N GLN A 48 -3.50 4.53 8.44
CA GLN A 48 -4.41 4.36 7.30
C GLN A 48 -5.84 4.90 7.53
N HIS A 49 -6.19 5.23 8.77
CA HIS A 49 -7.48 5.78 9.19
C HIS A 49 -7.43 7.27 9.55
N ASP A 50 -6.25 7.90 9.56
CA ASP A 50 -6.08 9.32 9.84
C ASP A 50 -5.19 10.01 8.80
N GLY A 51 -5.02 11.33 8.91
CA GLY A 51 -4.22 12.09 7.95
C GLY A 51 -4.87 12.23 6.56
N LEU A 52 -4.07 12.70 5.62
CA LEU A 52 -4.45 12.95 4.23
C LEU A 52 -4.39 11.70 3.36
N PHE A 53 -3.54 10.73 3.65
CA PHE A 53 -3.29 9.56 2.82
C PHE A 53 -3.98 8.31 3.36
N ARG A 54 -4.27 7.38 2.46
CA ARG A 54 -4.60 6.00 2.83
C ARG A 54 -3.91 5.06 1.86
N VAL A 55 -2.98 4.28 2.39
CA VAL A 55 -2.25 3.27 1.64
C VAL A 55 -2.60 1.87 2.18
N THR A 56 -3.36 1.10 1.41
CA THR A 56 -3.77 -0.27 1.79
C THR A 56 -3.63 -1.24 0.62
N ALA A 57 -3.75 -2.54 0.91
CA ALA A 57 -3.72 -3.57 -0.10
C ALA A 57 -4.73 -4.69 0.21
N SER A 58 -5.42 -5.18 -0.81
CA SER A 58 -6.41 -6.25 -0.68
C SER A 58 -6.08 -7.42 -1.60
N PHE A 59 -6.08 -8.65 -1.07
CA PHE A 59 -5.87 -9.83 -1.89
C PHE A 59 -7.01 -10.00 -2.91
N SER A 60 -6.65 -10.29 -4.15
CA SER A 60 -7.55 -10.64 -5.24
C SER A 60 -7.14 -11.99 -5.83
N PRO A 61 -8.10 -12.92 -6.03
CA PRO A 61 -7.84 -14.19 -6.72
C PRO A 61 -7.54 -14.01 -8.22
N GLY A 62 -7.76 -12.81 -8.79
CA GLY A 62 -7.36 -12.49 -10.16
C GLY A 62 -8.39 -12.77 -11.25
N PHE A 63 -9.66 -13.02 -10.91
CA PHE A 63 -10.72 -13.14 -11.92
C PHE A 63 -10.84 -11.84 -12.72
N GLY A 64 -10.67 -11.91 -14.05
CA GLY A 64 -10.70 -10.75 -14.95
C GLY A 64 -9.44 -9.88 -14.93
N SER A 65 -8.36 -10.33 -14.26
CA SER A 65 -7.07 -9.64 -14.24
C SER A 65 -6.16 -10.14 -15.35
N GLU A 66 -5.37 -9.24 -15.94
CA GLU A 66 -4.32 -9.60 -16.90
C GLU A 66 -3.12 -10.25 -16.21
N LEU A 67 -2.83 -9.84 -14.96
CA LEU A 67 -1.71 -10.34 -14.17
C LEU A 67 -2.08 -11.51 -13.23
N GLY A 68 -3.38 -11.84 -13.15
CA GLY A 68 -3.91 -12.88 -12.27
C GLY A 68 -3.96 -12.46 -10.78
N ARG A 69 -3.69 -13.44 -9.90
CA ARG A 69 -3.78 -13.27 -8.44
C ARG A 69 -2.72 -12.28 -7.92
N GLY A 70 -3.09 -11.51 -6.91
CA GLY A 70 -2.20 -10.48 -6.36
C GLY A 70 -2.86 -9.66 -5.27
N TYR A 71 -2.12 -8.69 -4.74
CA TYR A 71 -2.68 -7.70 -3.83
C TYR A 71 -2.93 -6.41 -4.62
N VAL A 72 -4.20 -5.99 -4.72
CA VAL A 72 -4.57 -4.72 -5.34
C VAL A 72 -4.28 -3.60 -4.35
N LEU A 73 -3.50 -2.61 -4.78
CA LEU A 73 -3.16 -1.43 -3.99
C LEU A 73 -4.27 -0.39 -4.08
N GLN A 74 -4.60 0.18 -2.94
CA GLN A 74 -5.47 1.34 -2.82
C GLN A 74 -4.63 2.51 -2.28
N LEU A 75 -4.51 3.56 -3.09
CA LEU A 75 -3.64 4.72 -2.87
C LEU A 75 -4.50 5.98 -2.94
N ASP A 76 -5.16 6.28 -1.83
CA ASP A 76 -6.13 7.38 -1.77
C ASP A 76 -5.53 8.63 -1.14
N LEU A 77 -5.94 9.77 -1.68
CA LEU A 77 -5.77 11.09 -1.09
C LEU A 77 -7.14 11.54 -0.55
N VAL A 78 -7.33 11.49 0.76
CA VAL A 78 -8.63 11.69 1.42
C VAL A 78 -8.86 13.16 1.73
N THR A 79 -9.25 13.89 0.69
CA THR A 79 -9.59 15.31 0.72
C THR A 79 -10.88 15.59 -0.07
N LEU A 80 -11.53 16.71 0.21
CA LEU A 80 -12.63 17.25 -0.61
C LEU A 80 -12.12 18.19 -1.72
N GLU A 81 -10.84 18.54 -1.69
CA GLU A 81 -10.26 19.43 -2.68
C GLU A 81 -10.13 18.77 -4.06
N LYS A 82 -10.30 19.58 -5.11
CA LYS A 82 -10.06 19.13 -6.48
C LYS A 82 -8.56 19.05 -6.72
N VAL A 83 -8.01 17.84 -6.69
CA VAL A 83 -6.59 17.61 -6.93
C VAL A 83 -6.31 17.43 -8.42
N PRO A 84 -5.38 18.20 -9.03
CA PRO A 84 -5.00 18.02 -10.42
C PRO A 84 -4.47 16.60 -10.68
N GLN A 85 -4.95 15.96 -11.75
CA GLN A 85 -4.61 14.58 -12.09
C GLN A 85 -3.09 14.34 -12.17
N ALA A 86 -2.34 15.26 -12.78
CA ALA A 86 -0.88 15.16 -12.88
C ALA A 86 -0.19 15.09 -11.51
N LYS A 87 -0.73 15.79 -10.49
CA LYS A 87 -0.19 15.76 -9.13
C LYS A 87 -0.54 14.45 -8.44
N LEU A 88 -1.78 13.97 -8.59
CA LEU A 88 -2.20 12.66 -8.08
C LEU A 88 -1.34 11.53 -8.67
N GLU A 89 -1.10 11.54 -9.98
CA GLU A 89 -0.26 10.55 -10.65
C GLU A 89 1.18 10.56 -10.15
N ARG A 90 1.74 11.75 -9.89
CA ARG A 90 3.09 11.88 -9.32
C ARG A 90 3.17 11.27 -7.92
N ILE A 91 2.20 11.58 -7.06
CA ILE A 91 2.10 11.03 -5.70
C ILE A 91 1.92 9.51 -5.75
N GLN A 92 1.03 8.99 -6.60
CA GLN A 92 0.83 7.55 -6.75
C GLN A 92 2.10 6.84 -7.25
N LYS A 93 2.80 7.40 -8.24
CA LYS A 93 4.09 6.84 -8.70
C LYS A 93 5.13 6.80 -7.59
N LYS A 94 5.19 7.84 -6.74
CA LYS A 94 6.07 7.87 -5.56
C LYS A 94 5.70 6.76 -4.58
N ALA A 95 4.43 6.63 -4.24
CA ALA A 95 3.94 5.56 -3.37
C ALA A 95 4.28 4.17 -3.93
N VAL A 96 4.04 3.94 -5.22
CA VAL A 96 4.38 2.68 -5.92
C VAL A 96 5.87 2.39 -5.85
N SER A 97 6.74 3.39 -6.06
CA SER A 97 8.19 3.23 -5.91
C SER A 97 8.57 2.80 -4.50
N LEU A 98 8.06 3.50 -3.48
CA LEU A 98 8.37 3.19 -2.08
C LEU A 98 7.90 1.78 -1.69
N ILE A 99 6.72 1.37 -2.16
CA ILE A 99 6.22 0.01 -1.96
C ILE A 99 7.15 -0.98 -2.66
N GLN A 100 7.46 -0.77 -3.95
CA GLN A 100 8.34 -1.64 -4.73
C GLN A 100 9.70 -1.85 -4.07
N ASP A 101 10.30 -0.78 -3.54
CA ASP A 101 11.61 -0.81 -2.89
C ASP A 101 11.55 -1.55 -1.54
N GLY A 102 10.43 -1.44 -0.83
CA GLY A 102 10.23 -2.09 0.46
C GLY A 102 9.84 -3.57 0.39
N LEU A 103 9.28 -4.04 -0.74
CA LEU A 103 8.74 -5.40 -0.89
C LEU A 103 9.77 -6.49 -0.60
N GLU A 104 10.97 -6.38 -1.19
CA GLU A 104 12.01 -7.41 -1.00
C GLU A 104 12.49 -7.46 0.45
N ARG A 105 12.55 -6.32 1.14
CA ARG A 105 12.94 -6.24 2.55
C ARG A 105 11.94 -6.94 3.47
N VAL A 106 10.64 -6.74 3.25
CA VAL A 106 9.60 -7.29 4.15
C VAL A 106 9.22 -8.74 3.78
N LEU A 107 9.28 -9.08 2.49
CA LEU A 107 8.87 -10.37 1.93
C LEU A 107 9.93 -10.90 0.94
N PRO A 108 11.14 -11.23 1.43
CA PRO A 108 12.29 -11.60 0.59
C PRO A 108 12.12 -12.91 -0.17
N GLY A 109 12.83 -13.02 -1.30
CA GLY A 109 12.99 -14.25 -2.07
C GLY A 109 11.75 -14.64 -2.89
N ARG A 110 10.89 -13.67 -3.19
CA ARG A 110 9.56 -13.91 -3.81
C ARG A 110 9.38 -13.22 -5.15
N GLY A 111 10.33 -12.35 -5.52
CA GLY A 111 10.26 -11.56 -6.75
C GLY A 111 8.97 -10.76 -6.83
N LEU A 112 8.51 -10.22 -5.69
CA LEU A 112 7.30 -9.40 -5.65
C LEU A 112 7.54 -8.10 -6.40
N LYS A 113 6.60 -7.74 -7.27
CA LYS A 113 6.65 -6.53 -8.07
C LYS A 113 5.33 -5.81 -8.05
N VAL A 114 5.36 -4.49 -8.03
CA VAL A 114 4.20 -3.64 -8.26
C VAL A 114 4.08 -3.40 -9.76
N GLN A 115 2.96 -3.79 -10.34
CA GLN A 115 2.67 -3.64 -11.76
C GLN A 115 1.28 -3.05 -11.95
N ARG A 116 1.06 -2.45 -13.13
CA ARG A 116 -0.25 -1.92 -13.50
C ARG A 116 -1.10 -3.03 -14.09
N ASP A 117 -2.34 -3.14 -13.61
CA ASP A 117 -3.34 -4.12 -14.06
C ASP A 117 -4.61 -3.33 -14.40
N GLY A 118 -4.74 -2.94 -15.67
CA GLY A 118 -5.72 -1.94 -16.10
C GLY A 118 -5.55 -0.60 -15.36
N ASN A 119 -6.59 -0.21 -14.61
CA ASN A 119 -6.64 1.07 -13.89
C ASN A 119 -6.09 1.01 -12.45
N VAL A 120 -5.68 -0.16 -11.97
CA VAL A 120 -5.17 -0.33 -10.60
C VAL A 120 -3.69 -0.71 -10.59
N TRP A 121 -3.05 -0.48 -9.45
CA TRP A 121 -1.73 -1.03 -9.15
C TRP A 121 -1.89 -2.34 -8.39
N LYS A 122 -1.07 -3.34 -8.72
CA LYS A 122 -1.15 -4.67 -8.15
C LYS A 122 0.24 -5.20 -7.80
N ILE A 123 0.38 -5.77 -6.62
CA ILE A 123 1.55 -6.56 -6.23
C ILE A 123 1.34 -7.99 -6.73
N VAL A 124 2.28 -8.46 -7.55
CA VAL A 124 2.30 -9.81 -8.15
C VAL A 124 3.65 -10.48 -7.93
N GLY A 125 3.70 -11.81 -7.99
CA GLY A 125 4.91 -12.62 -7.79
C GLY A 125 4.62 -13.93 -7.06
N ASP A 126 5.60 -14.45 -6.31
CA ASP A 126 5.40 -15.67 -5.50
C ASP A 126 4.64 -15.38 -4.20
N LEU A 127 3.30 -15.52 -4.27
CA LEU A 127 2.38 -15.37 -3.14
C LEU A 127 2.26 -16.64 -2.26
N SER A 128 3.13 -17.63 -2.43
CA SER A 128 3.07 -18.86 -1.64
C SER A 128 3.46 -18.62 -0.18
N LEU A 129 2.79 -19.31 0.75
CA LEU A 129 3.02 -19.19 2.20
C LEU A 129 4.26 -19.96 2.70
N LYS A 130 5.35 -19.95 1.92
CA LYS A 130 6.66 -20.45 2.34
C LYS A 130 7.13 -19.73 3.60
N PRO A 131 7.92 -20.37 4.48
CA PRO A 131 8.50 -19.68 5.64
C PRO A 131 9.26 -18.43 5.19
N ILE A 132 8.97 -17.29 5.81
CA ILE A 132 9.76 -16.08 5.58
C ILE A 132 11.03 -16.25 6.42
N ARG A 133 12.16 -16.53 5.77
CA ARG A 133 13.44 -16.64 6.44
C ARG A 133 13.85 -15.24 6.88
N ALA A 134 13.99 -15.03 8.18
CA ALA A 134 14.65 -13.84 8.70
C ALA A 134 16.16 -14.03 8.48
N GLU A 135 16.82 -13.04 7.90
CA GLU A 135 18.28 -12.98 7.95
C GLU A 135 18.68 -12.92 9.43
N SER A 136 19.67 -13.75 9.77
CA SER A 136 20.16 -13.98 11.14
C SER A 136 21.06 -12.84 11.59
#